data_AF-A0A537IS48-F1
#
_entry.id   AF-A0A537IS48-F1
#
_cell.length_a   1.000
_cell.length_b   1.000
_cell.length_c   1.000
_cell.angle_alpha   90.00
_cell.angle_beta   90.00
_cell.angle_gamma   90.00
#
_symmetry.space_group_name_H-M   'P 1'
#
loop_
_entity.id
_entity.type
_entity.pdbx_description
1 polymer ?
#
loop_
_entity_poly.entity_id
_entity_poly.type
_entity_poly.pdbx_seq_one_letter_code
_entity_poly.pdbx_strand_id
1 'polypeptide(L)'
;MKLTAKTYRGSMVILLLCVISCKKSDFGKPVILITGTEVNPVVKFAVENTPAEFLVTATATYKAEEDMNVSFAVDTAAVASYNKEHNTTYYVAPAAAFEVSGLSTVISTGSSTSTPVSVKIISTSPLIDGRSYLIPLSITGIAGGRMKVLESSRTIFLRIARILSFPALSLNNATGPTTGTPGTRGRINATALFDTAHPVMLANFTVEIKNLVYAFRGGDGNTKNWVIPITLCN
;
A
#
# COMPACT_ATOMS: atom_id res chain seq x y z
N MET A 1 -32.02 -64.28 -52.57
CA MET A 1 -30.90 -63.97 -53.48
C MET A 1 -30.35 -62.59 -53.09
N LYS A 2 -29.14 -62.60 -52.49
CA LYS A 2 -28.18 -61.50 -52.25
C LYS A 2 -28.71 -60.11 -51.82
N LEU A 3 -28.65 -59.84 -50.51
CA LEU A 3 -28.49 -58.49 -49.96
C LEU A 3 -26.97 -58.23 -49.82
N THR A 4 -26.43 -57.41 -50.71
CA THR A 4 -25.03 -56.96 -50.68
C THR A 4 -24.83 -55.87 -49.63
N ALA A 5 -23.90 -56.11 -48.71
CA ALA A 5 -23.47 -55.20 -47.66
C ALA A 5 -22.79 -53.95 -48.25
N LYS A 6 -23.26 -52.75 -47.87
CA LYS A 6 -22.57 -51.48 -48.14
C LYS A 6 -21.77 -51.07 -46.90
N THR A 7 -20.47 -51.14 -47.05
CA THR A 7 -19.42 -50.89 -46.06
C THR A 7 -19.47 -49.44 -45.55
N TYR A 8 -19.90 -49.21 -44.30
CA TYR A 8 -19.70 -47.95 -43.57
C TYR A 8 -18.60 -48.17 -42.51
N ARG A 9 -17.35 -48.24 -42.97
CA ARG A 9 -16.14 -48.42 -42.15
C ARG A 9 -15.43 -47.11 -41.76
N GLY A 10 -16.14 -45.98 -41.77
CA GLY A 10 -15.50 -44.66 -41.62
C GLY A 10 -16.06 -43.73 -40.54
N SER A 11 -17.14 -44.08 -39.83
CA SER A 11 -17.91 -43.08 -39.07
C SER A 11 -18.26 -43.47 -37.64
N MET A 12 -17.48 -44.35 -37.00
CA MET A 12 -17.67 -44.76 -35.60
C MET A 12 -16.33 -44.91 -34.87
N VAL A 13 -15.39 -43.99 -35.11
CA VAL A 13 -14.09 -43.95 -34.39
C VAL A 13 -13.77 -42.55 -33.88
N ILE A 14 -14.39 -41.50 -34.44
CA ILE A 14 -14.10 -40.10 -34.07
C ILE A 14 -14.88 -39.63 -32.82
N LEU A 15 -15.98 -40.29 -32.45
CA LEU A 15 -16.81 -39.90 -31.29
C LEU A 15 -16.33 -40.50 -29.95
N LEU A 16 -15.34 -41.40 -29.96
CA LEU A 16 -14.84 -42.09 -28.76
C LEU A 16 -13.55 -41.44 -28.19
N LEU A 17 -12.98 -40.43 -28.87
CA LEU A 17 -11.72 -39.80 -28.48
C LEU A 17 -11.86 -38.53 -27.62
N CYS A 18 -13.08 -38.05 -27.35
CA CYS A 18 -13.30 -36.81 -26.60
C CYS A 18 -13.51 -36.97 -25.08
N VAL A 19 -13.50 -38.19 -24.53
CA VAL A 19 -13.84 -38.43 -23.11
C VAL A 19 -12.64 -38.63 -22.17
N ILE A 20 -11.39 -38.54 -22.64
CA ILE A 20 -10.19 -38.86 -21.82
C ILE A 20 -9.25 -37.67 -21.59
N SER A 21 -9.70 -36.43 -21.80
CA SER A 21 -8.86 -35.27 -21.46
C SER A 21 -9.56 -34.26 -20.57
N CYS A 22 -10.11 -34.75 -19.46
CA CYS A 22 -10.09 -33.97 -18.23
C CYS A 22 -8.95 -34.54 -17.37
N LYS A 23 -7.70 -34.17 -17.69
CA LYS A 23 -6.61 -34.38 -16.73
C LYS A 23 -6.96 -33.52 -15.54
N LYS A 24 -7.34 -34.13 -14.41
CA LYS A 24 -7.38 -33.43 -13.12
C LYS A 24 -6.02 -32.76 -12.99
N SER A 25 -6.03 -31.43 -13.08
CA SER A 25 -4.85 -30.61 -12.91
C SER A 25 -4.25 -30.97 -11.56
N ASP A 26 -3.04 -31.50 -11.59
CA ASP A 26 -2.26 -31.80 -10.39
C ASP A 26 -1.79 -30.45 -9.86
N PHE A 27 -2.67 -29.80 -9.12
CA PHE A 27 -2.32 -28.60 -8.38
C PHE A 27 -1.24 -29.03 -7.39
N GLY A 28 -0.15 -28.27 -7.32
CA GLY A 28 1.07 -28.67 -6.62
C GLY A 28 0.86 -29.06 -5.15
N LYS A 29 1.94 -29.53 -4.51
CA LYS A 29 1.91 -29.96 -3.10
C LYS A 29 1.18 -28.93 -2.21
N PRO A 30 0.34 -29.38 -1.26
CA PRO A 30 -0.40 -28.47 -0.41
C PRO A 30 0.55 -27.64 0.46
N VAL A 31 0.47 -26.33 0.30
CA VAL A 31 1.27 -25.33 1.02
C VAL A 31 0.40 -24.29 1.71
N ILE A 32 0.97 -23.67 2.73
CA ILE A 32 0.42 -22.52 3.46
C ILE A 32 1.23 -21.28 3.10
N LEU A 33 0.54 -20.16 2.86
CA LEU A 33 1.11 -18.87 2.51
C LEU A 33 0.37 -17.75 3.23
N ILE A 34 0.98 -16.57 3.34
CA ILE A 34 0.28 -15.39 3.87
C ILE A 34 -0.58 -14.78 2.76
N THR A 35 -1.86 -14.53 3.05
CA THR A 35 -2.81 -13.96 2.09
C THR A 35 -2.32 -12.60 1.58
N GLY A 36 -2.37 -12.39 0.26
CA GLY A 36 -1.93 -11.15 -0.39
C GLY A 36 -0.43 -11.10 -0.74
N THR A 37 0.31 -12.19 -0.49
CA THR A 37 1.74 -12.32 -0.85
C THR A 37 1.98 -13.27 -2.03
N GLU A 38 0.94 -13.55 -2.83
CA GLU A 38 1.00 -14.49 -3.95
C GLU A 38 1.83 -13.95 -5.11
N VAL A 39 1.85 -12.63 -5.29
CA VAL A 39 2.57 -11.94 -6.38
C VAL A 39 3.73 -11.10 -5.86
N ASN A 40 3.52 -10.39 -4.75
CA ASN A 40 4.53 -9.53 -4.14
C ASN A 40 4.41 -9.62 -2.62
N PRO A 41 5.49 -9.90 -1.87
CA PRO A 41 5.44 -9.93 -0.41
C PRO A 41 5.23 -8.55 0.21
N VAL A 42 5.43 -7.44 -0.53
CA VAL A 42 5.19 -6.08 -0.05
C VAL A 42 3.75 -5.62 -0.31
N VAL A 43 2.99 -5.41 0.76
CA VAL A 43 1.59 -4.97 0.72
C VAL A 43 1.48 -3.55 1.26
N LYS A 44 0.72 -2.69 0.56
CA LYS A 44 0.50 -1.30 0.98
C LYS A 44 -0.52 -1.24 2.12
N PHE A 45 -0.11 -0.69 3.27
CA PHE A 45 -0.99 -0.35 4.38
C PHE A 45 -1.19 1.16 4.43
N ALA A 46 -2.33 1.63 3.90
CA ALA A 46 -2.69 3.04 3.94
C ALA A 46 -3.14 3.45 5.35
N VAL A 47 -2.49 4.46 5.92
CA VAL A 47 -2.81 5.01 7.24
C VAL A 47 -3.29 6.44 7.06
N GLU A 48 -4.60 6.63 7.19
CA GLU A 48 -5.23 7.95 7.12
C GLU A 48 -5.28 8.62 8.50
N ASN A 49 -5.74 7.87 9.51
CA ASN A 49 -5.83 8.31 10.90
C ASN A 49 -5.26 7.22 11.82
N THR A 50 -4.71 7.61 12.97
CA THR A 50 -4.27 6.67 14.01
C THR A 50 -5.30 6.61 15.14
N PRO A 51 -5.70 5.41 15.60
CA PRO A 51 -5.16 4.12 15.19
C PRO A 51 -5.73 3.59 13.86
N ALA A 52 -4.90 2.91 13.08
CA ALA A 52 -5.30 2.15 11.88
C ALA A 52 -4.98 0.67 12.06
N GLU A 53 -5.84 -0.22 11.57
CA GLU A 53 -5.70 -1.67 11.74
C GLU A 53 -5.65 -2.37 10.38
N PHE A 54 -4.79 -3.37 10.27
CA PHE A 54 -4.66 -4.27 9.14
C PHE A 54 -4.71 -5.72 9.63
N LEU A 55 -5.56 -6.52 9.01
CA LEU A 55 -5.73 -7.92 9.37
C LEU A 55 -4.92 -8.80 8.40
N VAL A 56 -4.00 -9.59 8.94
CA VAL A 56 -3.20 -10.56 8.18
C VAL A 56 -3.72 -11.96 8.44
N THR A 57 -3.93 -12.75 7.38
CA THR A 57 -4.36 -14.15 7.49
C THR A 57 -3.38 -15.07 6.77
N ALA A 58 -3.29 -16.32 7.20
CA ALA A 58 -2.68 -17.39 6.43
C ALA A 58 -3.73 -18.13 5.62
N THR A 59 -3.39 -18.49 4.39
CA THR A 59 -4.21 -19.30 3.49
C THR A 59 -3.48 -20.60 3.16
N ALA A 60 -4.18 -21.71 3.33
CA ALA A 60 -3.82 -23.01 2.83
C ALA A 60 -4.38 -23.18 1.41
N THR A 61 -3.55 -23.69 0.51
CA THR A 61 -3.94 -24.00 -0.89
C THR A 61 -5.03 -25.08 -1.00
N TYR A 62 -5.16 -25.91 0.03
CA TYR A 62 -6.20 -26.93 0.17
C TYR A 62 -6.92 -26.75 1.50
N LYS A 63 -8.13 -27.29 1.59
CA LYS A 63 -8.86 -27.35 2.86
C LYS A 63 -8.05 -28.14 3.88
N ALA A 64 -7.99 -27.62 5.10
CA ALA A 64 -7.37 -28.28 6.23
C ALA A 64 -8.11 -29.58 6.56
N GLU A 65 -7.38 -30.69 6.69
CA GLU A 65 -7.94 -31.99 7.11
C GLU A 65 -8.10 -32.07 8.64
N GLU A 66 -7.35 -31.25 9.37
CA GLU A 66 -7.36 -31.10 10.81
C GLU A 66 -7.02 -29.66 11.19
N ASP A 67 -7.24 -29.27 12.45
CA ASP A 67 -6.92 -27.93 12.92
C ASP A 67 -5.39 -27.70 12.93
N MET A 68 -4.94 -26.67 12.21
CA MET A 68 -3.52 -26.30 12.13
C MET A 68 -3.28 -24.96 12.83
N ASN A 69 -2.38 -24.94 13.81
CA ASN A 69 -1.97 -23.72 14.51
C ASN A 69 -0.78 -23.09 13.78
N VAL A 70 -0.96 -21.88 13.26
CA VAL A 70 0.07 -21.10 12.57
C VAL A 70 0.54 -19.99 13.49
N SER A 71 1.84 -20.00 13.79
CA SER A 71 2.49 -19.01 14.64
C SER A 71 3.20 -17.95 13.80
N PHE A 72 3.07 -16.70 14.20
CA PHE A 72 3.68 -15.54 13.57
C PHE A 72 4.65 -14.83 14.51
N ALA A 73 5.64 -14.14 13.93
CA ALA A 73 6.50 -13.22 14.64
C ALA A 73 6.92 -12.05 13.75
N VAL A 74 7.28 -10.93 14.38
CA VAL A 74 7.87 -9.79 13.68
C VAL A 74 9.34 -10.09 13.42
N ASP A 75 9.71 -10.27 12.15
CA ASP A 75 11.08 -10.60 11.73
C ASP A 75 11.76 -9.40 11.09
N THR A 76 12.42 -8.59 11.91
CA THR A 76 13.10 -7.37 11.46
C THR A 76 14.30 -7.64 10.55
N ALA A 77 14.90 -8.84 10.62
CA ALA A 77 16.04 -9.22 9.78
C ALA A 77 15.61 -9.44 8.32
N ALA A 78 14.35 -9.86 8.08
CA ALA A 78 13.81 -10.08 6.74
C ALA A 78 13.85 -8.81 5.86
N VAL A 79 13.74 -7.61 6.46
CA VAL A 79 13.81 -6.34 5.72
C VAL A 79 15.21 -6.10 5.13
N ALA A 80 16.26 -6.44 5.88
CA ALA A 80 17.63 -6.30 5.39
C ALA A 80 17.91 -7.24 4.21
N SER A 81 17.44 -8.48 4.29
CA SER A 81 17.52 -9.46 3.19
C SER A 81 16.76 -8.98 1.96
N TYR A 82 15.53 -8.51 2.13
CA TYR A 82 14.70 -7.98 1.04
C TYR A 82 15.36 -6.78 0.34
N ASN A 83 15.90 -5.84 1.11
CA ASN A 83 16.60 -4.67 0.57
C ASN A 83 17.79 -5.08 -0.31
N LYS A 84 18.57 -6.06 0.14
CA LYS A 84 19.74 -6.57 -0.59
C LYS A 84 19.35 -7.27 -1.89
N GLU A 85 18.33 -8.12 -1.84
CA GLU A 85 17.86 -8.88 -2.99
C GLU A 85 17.23 -7.99 -4.07
N HIS A 86 16.44 -7.00 -3.66
CA HIS A 86 15.69 -6.14 -4.57
C HIS A 86 16.34 -4.78 -4.84
N ASN A 87 17.54 -4.53 -4.32
CA ASN A 87 18.24 -3.24 -4.41
C ASN A 87 17.36 -2.05 -3.98
N THR A 88 16.71 -2.19 -2.82
CA THR A 88 15.80 -1.19 -2.25
C THR A 88 16.32 -0.65 -0.91
N THR A 89 15.68 0.41 -0.39
CA THR A 89 16.11 1.11 0.82
C THR A 89 14.94 1.32 1.79
N TYR A 90 14.36 0.21 2.24
CA TYR A 90 13.32 0.22 3.27
C TYR A 90 13.88 0.23 4.68
N TYR A 91 13.13 0.82 5.61
CA TYR A 91 13.43 0.86 7.03
C TYR A 91 12.45 0.01 7.81
N VAL A 92 12.92 -0.64 8.87
CA VAL A 92 12.03 -1.34 9.81
C VAL A 92 11.23 -0.29 10.58
N ALA A 93 9.91 -0.48 10.67
CA ALA A 93 9.05 0.37 11.48
C ALA A 93 9.48 0.31 12.96
N PRO A 94 9.60 1.45 13.67
CA PRO A 94 9.90 1.45 15.11
C PRO A 94 8.82 0.72 15.90
N ALA A 95 9.21 -0.07 16.90
CA ALA A 95 8.26 -0.82 17.73
C ALA A 95 7.23 0.08 18.45
N ALA A 96 7.57 1.34 18.74
CA ALA A 96 6.65 2.31 19.35
C ALA A 96 5.55 2.82 18.38
N ALA A 97 5.66 2.55 17.08
CA ALA A 97 4.69 3.01 16.08
C ALA A 97 3.52 2.03 15.90
N PHE A 98 3.68 0.75 16.27
CA PHE A 98 2.71 -0.29 15.98
C PHE A 98 2.59 -1.35 17.09
N GLU A 99 1.45 -2.01 17.13
CA GLU A 99 1.16 -3.15 17.98
C GLU A 99 0.72 -4.32 17.11
N VAL A 100 1.06 -5.54 17.51
CA VAL A 100 0.60 -6.77 16.84
C VAL A 100 -0.06 -7.67 17.87
N SER A 101 -1.24 -8.18 17.56
CA SER A 101 -2.00 -9.08 18.42
C SER A 101 -2.53 -10.28 17.63
N GLY A 102 -2.81 -11.38 18.33
CA GLY A 102 -3.27 -12.62 17.68
C GLY A 102 -2.18 -13.36 16.90
N LEU A 103 -0.92 -13.33 17.36
CA LEU A 103 0.22 -13.98 16.69
C LEU A 103 0.10 -15.51 16.55
N SER A 104 -0.81 -16.16 17.28
CA SER A 104 -1.16 -17.56 17.09
C SER A 104 -2.55 -17.62 16.47
N THR A 105 -2.62 -18.23 15.28
CA THR A 105 -3.84 -18.33 14.49
C THR A 105 -4.16 -19.78 14.20
N VAL A 106 -5.43 -20.08 13.93
CA VAL A 106 -5.85 -21.45 13.63
C VAL A 106 -6.51 -21.49 12.27
N ILE A 107 -6.05 -22.41 11.42
CA ILE A 107 -6.79 -22.84 10.23
C ILE A 107 -7.63 -24.03 10.67
N SER A 108 -8.93 -23.80 10.86
CA SER A 108 -9.85 -24.84 11.28
C SER A 108 -10.05 -25.89 10.20
N THR A 109 -10.35 -27.11 10.63
CA THR A 109 -10.72 -28.23 9.77
C THR A 109 -11.82 -27.83 8.78
N GLY A 110 -11.64 -28.16 7.50
CA GLY A 110 -12.56 -27.82 6.42
C GLY A 110 -12.45 -26.36 5.91
N SER A 111 -11.70 -25.50 6.60
CA SER A 111 -11.33 -24.15 6.16
C SER A 111 -10.02 -24.16 5.38
N SER A 112 -9.82 -23.14 4.54
CA SER A 112 -8.55 -22.85 3.88
C SER A 112 -7.89 -21.58 4.43
N THR A 113 -8.55 -20.86 5.35
CA THR A 113 -8.07 -19.56 5.84
C THR A 113 -8.02 -19.58 7.36
N SER A 114 -6.98 -18.96 7.93
CA SER A 114 -6.79 -18.84 9.38
C SER A 114 -7.65 -17.73 9.99
N THR A 115 -7.74 -17.74 11.31
CA THR A 115 -8.07 -16.52 12.06
C THR A 115 -7.04 -15.41 11.78
N PRO A 116 -7.43 -14.12 11.83
CA PRO A 116 -6.53 -13.03 11.51
C PRO A 116 -5.59 -12.66 12.66
N VAL A 117 -4.36 -12.31 12.31
CA VAL A 117 -3.43 -11.50 13.13
C VAL A 117 -3.79 -10.04 12.92
N SER A 118 -3.92 -9.27 13.99
CA SER A 118 -4.18 -7.83 13.90
C SER A 118 -2.87 -7.04 14.04
N VAL A 119 -2.57 -6.21 13.04
CA VAL A 119 -1.47 -5.25 13.04
C VAL A 119 -2.04 -3.85 13.10
N LYS A 120 -1.77 -3.13 14.18
CA LYS A 120 -2.33 -1.81 14.46
C LYS A 120 -1.24 -0.75 14.49
N ILE A 121 -1.37 0.31 13.71
CA ILE A 121 -0.53 1.50 13.82
C ILE A 121 -1.12 2.39 14.91
N ILE A 122 -0.41 2.55 16.02
CA ILE A 122 -0.84 3.36 17.16
C ILE A 122 -0.37 4.81 17.07
N SER A 123 0.78 5.06 16.45
CA SER A 123 1.35 6.39 16.33
C SER A 123 2.23 6.52 15.10
N THR A 124 2.17 7.67 14.45
CA THR A 124 3.06 8.02 13.33
C THR A 124 4.20 8.94 13.74
N SER A 125 4.20 9.46 14.99
CA SER A 125 5.23 10.36 15.51
C SER A 125 6.67 9.79 15.45
N PRO A 126 6.91 8.49 15.72
CA PRO A 126 8.25 7.90 15.61
C PRO A 126 8.76 7.72 14.16
N LEU A 127 7.90 7.94 13.16
CA LEU A 127 8.24 7.73 11.74
C LEU A 127 8.84 9.01 11.16
N ILE A 128 10.05 8.91 10.62
CA ILE A 128 10.74 10.02 9.99
C ILE A 128 10.21 10.19 8.56
N ASP A 129 9.81 11.42 8.21
CA ASP A 129 9.33 11.73 6.87
C ASP A 129 10.41 11.50 5.80
N GLY A 130 9.99 11.11 4.60
CA GLY A 130 10.88 10.73 3.51
C GLY A 130 11.44 9.30 3.61
N ARG A 131 11.23 8.59 4.73
CA ARG A 131 11.58 7.15 4.84
C ARG A 131 10.40 6.25 4.52
N SER A 132 10.67 5.16 3.81
CA SER A 132 9.69 4.10 3.57
C SER A 132 9.83 3.01 4.61
N TYR A 133 8.81 2.83 5.45
CA TYR A 133 8.83 1.87 6.55
C TYR A 133 8.07 0.57 6.21
N LEU A 134 8.62 -0.56 6.63
CA LEU A 134 8.02 -1.90 6.54
C LEU A 134 7.80 -2.48 7.94
N ILE A 135 6.65 -3.13 8.13
CA ILE A 135 6.39 -4.05 9.24
C ILE A 135 6.47 -5.47 8.69
N PRO A 136 7.56 -6.22 8.96
CA PRO A 136 7.70 -7.60 8.51
C PRO A 136 6.98 -8.53 9.48
N LEU A 137 6.03 -9.33 8.98
CA LEU A 137 5.37 -10.38 9.75
C LEU A 137 5.61 -11.73 9.07
N SER A 138 6.22 -12.67 9.79
CA SER A 138 6.69 -13.94 9.25
C SER A 138 6.06 -15.12 9.98
N ILE A 139 5.77 -16.20 9.25
CA ILE A 139 5.34 -17.47 9.85
C ILE A 139 6.57 -18.14 10.47
N THR A 140 6.54 -18.37 11.79
CA THR A 140 7.63 -19.04 12.51
C THR A 140 7.49 -20.55 12.46
N GLY A 141 6.26 -21.06 12.49
CA GLY A 141 5.98 -22.48 12.43
C GLY A 141 4.50 -22.80 12.28
N ILE A 142 4.25 -24.06 11.96
CA ILE A 142 2.91 -24.65 11.91
C ILE A 142 2.93 -25.89 12.80
N ALA A 143 1.92 -26.04 13.65
CA ALA A 143 1.67 -27.25 14.42
C ALA A 143 0.37 -27.89 13.92
N GLY A 144 0.43 -29.17 13.61
CA GLY A 144 -0.67 -29.91 12.97
C GLY A 144 -0.60 -29.86 11.45
N GLY A 145 -1.14 -30.89 10.80
CA GLY A 145 -1.19 -31.05 9.36
C GLY A 145 0.12 -31.56 8.74
N ARG A 146 0.03 -31.88 7.43
CA ARG A 146 1.18 -32.27 6.59
C ARG A 146 1.66 -31.16 5.65
N MET A 147 0.99 -30.01 5.69
CA MET A 147 1.27 -28.88 4.80
C MET A 147 2.51 -28.12 5.26
N LYS A 148 3.31 -27.65 4.31
CA LYS A 148 4.50 -26.83 4.60
C LYS A 148 4.24 -25.37 4.29
N VAL A 149 4.95 -24.46 4.95
CA VAL A 149 4.97 -23.05 4.57
C VAL A 149 5.67 -22.91 3.23
N LEU A 150 5.12 -22.09 2.34
CA LEU A 150 5.78 -21.67 1.12
C LEU A 150 6.80 -20.57 1.46
N GLU A 151 8.10 -20.86 1.32
CA GLU A 151 9.17 -19.93 1.73
C GLU A 151 9.11 -18.57 1.01
N SER A 152 8.69 -18.52 -0.26
CA SER A 152 8.55 -17.27 -1.01
C SER A 152 7.45 -16.34 -0.48
N SER A 153 6.48 -16.91 0.26
CA SER A 153 5.30 -16.21 0.80
C SER A 153 5.19 -16.41 2.32
N ARG A 154 6.33 -16.65 2.96
CA ARG A 154 6.46 -16.86 4.41
C ARG A 154 6.39 -15.56 5.19
N THR A 155 6.83 -14.46 4.59
CA THR A 155 6.89 -13.15 5.21
C THR A 155 6.10 -12.14 4.38
N ILE A 156 5.20 -11.43 5.05
CA ILE A 156 4.53 -10.25 4.49
C ILE A 156 5.23 -9.01 5.00
N PHE A 157 5.46 -8.05 4.10
CA PHE A 157 6.01 -6.75 4.43
C PHE A 157 4.90 -5.70 4.27
N LEU A 158 4.35 -5.23 5.38
CA LEU A 158 3.35 -4.17 5.36
C LEU A 158 4.06 -2.82 5.22
N ARG A 159 3.93 -2.18 4.06
CA ARG A 159 4.47 -0.86 3.79
C ARG A 159 3.53 0.21 4.31
N ILE A 160 3.98 0.97 5.31
CA ILE A 160 3.23 2.09 5.87
C ILE A 160 3.17 3.22 4.83
N ALA A 161 1.97 3.48 4.31
CA ALA A 161 1.70 4.57 3.39
C ALA A 161 0.85 5.63 4.09
N ARG A 162 1.50 6.69 4.56
CA ARG A 162 0.83 7.84 5.19
C ARG A 162 0.29 8.78 4.13
N ILE A 163 -0.87 9.37 4.39
CA ILE A 163 -1.33 10.53 3.63
C ILE A 163 -0.67 11.77 4.25
N LEU A 164 0.17 12.45 3.48
CA LEU A 164 0.73 13.74 3.87
C LEU A 164 -0.24 14.82 3.42
N SER A 165 -0.90 15.46 4.38
CA SER A 165 -1.65 16.69 4.16
C SER A 165 -0.77 17.85 4.61
N PHE A 166 -0.33 18.69 3.67
CA PHE A 166 0.33 19.94 3.98
C PHE A 166 -0.59 21.09 3.57
N PRO A 167 -0.89 22.03 4.48
CA PRO A 167 -1.60 23.24 4.07
C PRO A 167 -0.71 24.03 3.11
N ALA A 168 -1.31 24.51 2.03
CA ALA A 168 -0.64 25.39 1.09
C ALA A 168 -0.99 26.85 1.41
N LEU A 169 -0.04 27.75 1.13
CA LEU A 169 -0.31 29.19 1.17
C LEU A 169 -1.36 29.52 0.10
N SER A 170 -2.54 29.99 0.54
CA SER A 170 -3.56 30.52 -0.35
C SER A 170 -3.33 32.02 -0.55
N LEU A 171 -3.10 32.44 -1.79
CA LEU A 171 -3.01 33.84 -2.18
C LEU A 171 -4.33 34.26 -2.84
N ASN A 172 -5.38 34.44 -2.04
CA ASN A 172 -6.65 34.97 -2.53
C ASN A 172 -6.70 36.50 -2.41
N ASN A 173 -6.77 37.19 -3.54
CA ASN A 173 -7.16 38.60 -3.57
C ASN A 173 -8.69 38.68 -3.71
N ALA A 174 -9.44 38.57 -2.61
CA ALA A 174 -10.89 38.75 -2.70
C ALA A 174 -11.52 39.22 -1.39
N THR A 175 -11.69 40.53 -1.27
CA THR A 175 -12.89 41.13 -0.69
C THR A 175 -13.20 42.45 -1.40
N GLY A 176 -13.63 42.41 -2.67
CA GLY A 176 -14.26 43.57 -3.31
C GLY A 176 -14.02 43.71 -4.83
N PRO A 177 -14.94 44.36 -5.57
CA PRO A 177 -14.80 44.64 -7.00
C PRO A 177 -13.53 45.45 -7.27
N THR A 178 -12.86 45.13 -8.38
CA THR A 178 -11.57 45.66 -8.86
C THR A 178 -11.62 47.12 -9.34
N THR A 179 -12.59 47.90 -8.88
CA THR A 179 -12.78 49.31 -9.24
C THR A 179 -12.35 50.20 -8.07
N GLY A 180 -11.05 50.40 -7.91
CA GLY A 180 -10.48 51.31 -6.92
C GLY A 180 -9.19 51.97 -7.43
N THR A 181 -8.94 53.19 -6.97
CA THR A 181 -7.79 54.02 -7.36
C THR A 181 -6.46 53.27 -7.17
N PRO A 182 -5.49 53.41 -8.10
CA PRO A 182 -4.16 52.80 -7.96
C PRO A 182 -3.53 53.14 -6.60
N GLY A 183 -3.31 52.13 -5.76
CA GLY A 183 -2.77 52.31 -4.40
C GLY A 183 -3.48 51.53 -3.30
N THR A 184 -4.73 51.09 -3.51
CA THR A 184 -5.46 50.24 -2.56
C THR A 184 -5.10 48.77 -2.79
N ARG A 185 -3.90 48.41 -2.33
CA ARG A 185 -3.21 47.14 -2.60
C ARG A 185 -3.97 45.93 -2.02
N GLY A 186 -4.01 44.84 -2.79
CA GLY A 186 -4.36 43.51 -2.29
C GLY A 186 -3.48 43.18 -1.08
N ARG A 187 -4.12 42.90 0.06
CA ARG A 187 -3.41 42.49 1.27
C ARG A 187 -2.95 41.06 1.09
N ILE A 188 -1.67 40.79 1.34
CA ILE A 188 -1.22 39.43 1.63
C ILE A 188 -1.78 39.11 3.02
N ASN A 189 -2.99 38.56 3.08
CA ASN A 189 -3.55 38.05 4.33
C ASN A 189 -2.90 36.69 4.61
N ALA A 190 -1.67 36.71 5.12
CA ALA A 190 -1.07 35.55 5.75
C ALA A 190 -1.04 35.80 7.27
N THR A 191 -2.22 35.85 7.91
CA THR A 191 -2.26 35.91 9.38
C THR A 191 -1.85 34.58 10.01
N ALA A 192 -1.88 33.48 9.26
CA ALA A 192 -1.16 32.25 9.61
C ALA A 192 -0.92 31.39 8.35
N LEU A 193 0.31 30.92 8.14
CA LEU A 193 0.67 29.93 7.11
C LEU A 193 0.13 28.51 7.43
N PHE A 194 -0.34 28.32 8.65
CA PHE A 194 -0.89 27.09 9.20
C PHE A 194 -2.13 27.45 10.02
N ASP A 195 -3.13 26.56 10.04
CA ASP A 195 -4.34 26.66 10.85
C ASP A 195 -4.12 27.41 12.19
N THR A 196 -4.98 28.38 12.50
CA THR A 196 -4.95 29.15 13.75
C THR A 196 -4.97 28.27 15.00
N ALA A 197 -5.50 27.04 14.91
CA ALA A 197 -5.48 26.09 16.03
C ALA A 197 -4.12 25.38 16.21
N HIS A 198 -3.23 25.42 15.22
CA HIS A 198 -1.94 24.69 15.21
C HIS A 198 -0.79 25.52 14.62
N PRO A 199 -0.33 26.59 15.30
CA PRO A 199 0.77 27.40 14.81
C PRO A 199 2.11 26.62 14.85
N VAL A 200 2.80 26.52 13.71
CA VAL A 200 4.15 25.97 13.62
C VAL A 200 5.16 27.11 13.81
N MET A 201 6.16 26.94 14.69
CA MET A 201 7.20 27.95 14.91
C MET A 201 8.16 28.06 13.72
N LEU A 202 8.29 29.26 13.15
CA LEU A 202 8.99 29.52 11.89
C LEU A 202 10.52 29.60 11.99
N ALA A 203 11.12 29.26 13.13
CA ALA A 203 12.55 29.53 13.38
C ALA A 203 13.51 28.84 12.40
N ASN A 204 13.06 27.81 11.67
CA ASN A 204 13.87 27.02 10.75
C ASN A 204 13.51 27.20 9.26
N PHE A 205 12.69 28.19 8.89
CA PHE A 205 12.39 28.41 7.47
C PHE A 205 12.51 29.87 7.04
N THR A 206 13.10 30.07 5.87
CA THR A 206 13.17 31.37 5.21
C THR A 206 12.27 31.32 3.98
N VAL A 207 11.16 32.04 3.99
CA VAL A 207 10.31 32.19 2.80
C VAL A 207 10.88 33.33 1.95
N GLU A 208 11.55 32.98 0.85
CA GLU A 208 12.04 33.97 -0.13
C GLU A 208 10.96 34.22 -1.20
N ILE A 209 10.35 35.41 -1.19
CA ILE A 209 9.47 35.86 -2.27
C ILE A 209 10.31 36.67 -3.25
N LYS A 210 10.78 36.03 -4.34
CA LYS A 210 11.44 36.74 -5.44
C LYS A 210 10.42 37.51 -6.24
N ASN A 211 10.18 38.76 -5.85
CA ASN A 211 9.43 39.70 -6.67
C ASN A 211 10.37 40.30 -7.72
N LEU A 212 10.22 39.89 -8.98
CA LEU A 212 10.81 40.62 -10.10
C LEU A 212 10.00 41.90 -10.28
N VAL A 213 10.35 42.94 -9.53
CA VAL A 213 9.75 44.28 -9.67
C VAL A 213 10.18 44.85 -11.02
N TYR A 214 9.42 44.59 -12.08
CA TYR A 214 9.56 45.33 -13.33
C TYR A 214 8.69 46.60 -13.26
N ALA A 215 9.28 47.60 -12.58
CA ALA A 215 8.88 49.00 -12.48
C ALA A 215 7.59 49.34 -11.69
N PHE A 216 7.73 50.32 -10.78
CA PHE A 216 6.63 51.24 -10.47
C PHE A 216 6.44 52.14 -11.70
N ARG A 217 5.62 51.73 -12.66
CA ARG A 217 5.20 52.62 -13.75
C ARG A 217 3.70 52.83 -13.69
N GLY A 218 3.34 54.08 -13.47
CA GLY A 218 2.01 54.59 -13.75
C GLY A 218 1.72 54.45 -15.23
N GLY A 219 0.45 54.19 -15.51
CA GLY A 219 -0.06 54.15 -16.87
C GLY A 219 -0.04 52.77 -17.52
N ASP A 220 -1.25 52.36 -17.86
CA ASP A 220 -1.58 51.73 -19.13
C ASP A 220 -1.57 50.20 -19.18
N GLY A 221 -2.80 49.67 -19.10
CA GLY A 221 -3.28 48.33 -19.40
C GLY A 221 -2.33 47.32 -20.04
N ASN A 222 -2.14 46.20 -19.35
CA ASN A 222 -1.72 44.96 -20.00
C ASN A 222 -2.45 43.74 -19.42
N THR A 223 -3.08 42.96 -20.29
CA THR A 223 -4.04 41.88 -20.04
C THR A 223 -3.41 40.48 -19.97
N LYS A 224 -2.20 40.35 -19.40
CA LYS A 224 -1.57 39.02 -19.27
C LYS A 224 -1.77 38.42 -17.88
N ASN A 225 -2.22 37.16 -17.83
CA ASN A 225 -2.18 36.34 -16.62
C ASN A 225 -0.71 36.09 -16.25
N TRP A 226 -0.30 36.50 -15.06
CA TRP A 226 1.07 36.34 -14.56
C TRP A 226 1.17 35.15 -13.61
N VAL A 227 2.13 34.27 -13.85
CA VAL A 227 2.48 33.15 -12.96
C VAL A 227 3.70 33.57 -12.14
N ILE A 228 3.56 33.59 -10.81
CA ILE A 228 4.68 33.87 -9.88
C ILE A 228 5.31 32.52 -9.49
N PRO A 229 6.58 32.25 -9.84
CA PRO A 229 7.27 31.06 -9.36
C PRO A 229 7.66 31.25 -7.89
N ILE A 230 7.11 30.42 -7.01
CA ILE A 230 7.54 30.31 -5.62
C ILE A 230 8.59 29.20 -5.54
N THR A 231 9.77 29.50 -4.99
CA THR A 231 10.81 28.52 -4.72
C THR A 231 10.97 28.42 -3.21
N LEU A 232 10.80 27.22 -2.66
CA LEU A 232 11.12 26.93 -1.26
C LEU A 232 12.58 26.46 -1.21
N CYS A 233 13.42 27.18 -0.47
CA CYS A 233 14.80 26.79 -0.20
C CYS A 233 14.90 26.26 1.24
N ASN A 234 15.71 25.20 1.40
CA ASN A 234 15.98 24.53 2.66
C ASN A 234 17.14 25.19 3.40
#